data_AF-A0A2P5EHQ4-F1
#
_entry.id   AF-A0A2P5EHQ4-F1
#
_cell.length_a   1.000
_cell.length_b   1.000
_cell.length_c   1.000
_cell.angle_alpha   90.00
_cell.angle_beta   90.00
_cell.angle_gamma   90.00
#
_symmetry.space_group_name_H-M   'P 1'
#
loop_
_entity.id
_entity.type
_entity.pdbx_description
1 polymer ?
#
loop_
_entity_poly.entity_id
_entity_poly.type
_entity_poly.pdbx_seq_one_letter_code
_entity_poly.pdbx_strand_id
1 'polypeptide(L)'
;MGRTTGQNQNKIGVFFLATLILWFVSILFEILFNKRSELLCVVGGCFFFQTANWVIRYFASRDPLFVNTSVSLLHSTITSSSVVFILVNQWLESGSSRMFEHSQLFGGTWPWAYAALCFSCGYFAYDQWDMLNYRLYSGWIPAILVHHLILLICFTLALYRNVTINYLILTLICELHSIFLHVRKVRRMAGLRDAKSIIIRIEWVLNWVTFITARFAAHILITAKLILDASKFEKGVELPLALFGMAGMNLLNVFLGVDLFNAFRKEKSPRNSNHHHE
;
A
#
# COMPACT_ATOMS: atom_id res chain seq x y z
N MET A 1 -7.19 -33.57 -2.70
CA MET A 1 -7.30 -32.25 -2.07
C MET A 1 -6.37 -31.18 -2.67
N GLY A 2 -5.14 -31.51 -3.12
CA GLY A 2 -4.24 -30.50 -3.74
C GLY A 2 -4.61 -29.99 -5.15
N ARG A 3 -5.35 -30.78 -5.94
CA ARG A 3 -5.71 -30.43 -7.33
C ARG A 3 -6.74 -29.30 -7.42
N THR A 4 -7.70 -29.26 -6.48
CA THR A 4 -8.70 -28.20 -6.36
C THR A 4 -8.10 -26.89 -5.85
N THR A 5 -7.15 -26.95 -4.91
CA THR A 5 -6.45 -25.76 -4.39
C THR A 5 -5.61 -25.07 -5.47
N GLY A 6 -4.88 -25.83 -6.29
CA GLY A 6 -4.10 -25.31 -7.42
C GLY A 6 -4.96 -24.68 -8.52
N GLN A 7 -6.12 -25.29 -8.83
CA GLN A 7 -7.07 -24.73 -9.80
C GLN A 7 -7.68 -23.41 -9.32
N ASN A 8 -8.03 -23.29 -8.04
CA ASN A 8 -8.56 -22.04 -7.48
C ASN A 8 -7.51 -20.92 -7.48
N GLN A 9 -6.25 -21.21 -7.12
CA GLN A 9 -5.19 -20.21 -7.20
C GLN A 9 -4.93 -19.71 -8.62
N ASN A 10 -5.08 -20.59 -9.62
CA ASN A 10 -4.93 -20.21 -11.02
C ASN A 10 -6.06 -19.26 -11.46
N LYS A 11 -7.32 -19.56 -11.10
CA LYS A 11 -8.47 -18.68 -11.39
C LYS A 11 -8.31 -17.30 -10.75
N ILE A 12 -7.84 -17.25 -9.50
CA ILE A 12 -7.57 -16.00 -8.78
C ILE A 12 -6.49 -15.19 -9.49
N GLY A 13 -5.38 -15.83 -9.88
CA GLY A 13 -4.30 -15.16 -10.61
C GLY A 13 -4.78 -14.57 -11.93
N VAL A 14 -5.59 -15.32 -12.69
CA VAL A 14 -6.18 -14.84 -13.95
C VAL A 14 -7.09 -13.64 -13.73
N PHE A 15 -7.91 -13.63 -12.68
CA PHE A 15 -8.78 -12.49 -12.36
C PHE A 15 -7.96 -11.21 -12.11
N PHE A 16 -6.98 -11.26 -11.22
CA PHE A 16 -6.17 -10.09 -10.88
C PHE A 16 -5.24 -9.66 -12.03
N LEU A 17 -4.82 -10.59 -12.88
CA LEU A 17 -4.09 -10.27 -14.10
C LEU A 17 -5.00 -9.55 -15.10
N ALA A 18 -6.22 -10.03 -15.32
CA ALA A 18 -7.17 -9.41 -16.23
C ALA A 18 -7.53 -7.98 -15.80
N THR A 19 -7.76 -7.75 -14.51
CA THR A 19 -8.03 -6.40 -13.98
C THR A 19 -6.80 -5.48 -14.11
N LEU A 20 -5.59 -6.00 -13.91
CA LEU A 20 -4.36 -5.23 -14.11
C LEU A 20 -4.14 -4.84 -15.58
N ILE A 21 -4.39 -5.76 -16.51
CA ILE A 21 -4.31 -5.49 -17.95
C ILE A 21 -5.34 -4.44 -18.34
N LEU A 22 -6.59 -4.58 -17.89
CA LEU A 22 -7.65 -3.60 -18.17
C LEU A 22 -7.28 -2.21 -17.63
N TRP A 23 -6.75 -2.17 -16.40
CA TRP A 23 -6.25 -0.95 -15.79
C TRP A 23 -5.13 -0.30 -16.62
N PHE A 24 -4.15 -1.10 -17.05
CA PHE A 24 -3.02 -0.60 -17.86
C PHE A 24 -3.48 -0.06 -19.22
N VAL A 25 -4.40 -0.77 -19.89
CA VAL A 25 -5.01 -0.30 -21.14
C VAL A 25 -5.76 1.02 -20.93
N SER A 26 -6.48 1.19 -19.82
CA SER A 26 -7.15 2.45 -19.48
C SER A 26 -6.14 3.60 -19.33
N ILE A 27 -5.03 3.40 -18.61
CA ILE A 27 -4.00 4.43 -18.43
C ILE A 27 -3.36 4.81 -19.77
N LEU A 28 -3.01 3.82 -20.60
CA LEU A 28 -2.47 4.07 -21.93
C LEU A 28 -3.46 4.81 -22.83
N PHE A 29 -4.75 4.49 -22.72
CA PHE A 29 -5.78 5.18 -23.48
C PHE A 29 -5.82 6.68 -23.13
N GLU A 30 -5.82 7.01 -21.84
CA GLU A 30 -5.79 8.41 -21.38
C GLU A 30 -4.53 9.17 -21.83
N ILE A 31 -3.37 8.50 -21.81
CA ILE A 31 -2.10 9.11 -22.25
C ILE A 31 -2.10 9.35 -23.76
N LEU A 32 -2.46 8.33 -24.55
CA LEU A 32 -2.29 8.35 -26.01
C LEU A 32 -3.41 9.10 -26.72
N PHE A 33 -4.67 8.88 -26.32
CA PHE A 33 -5.84 9.44 -27.01
C PHE A 33 -6.31 10.74 -26.37
N ASN A 34 -6.33 10.82 -25.03
CA ASN A 34 -6.74 12.02 -24.31
C ASN A 34 -5.58 12.98 -23.99
N LYS A 35 -4.35 12.64 -24.42
CA LYS A 35 -3.13 13.47 -24.28
C LYS A 35 -2.80 13.88 -22.83
N ARG A 36 -3.19 13.05 -21.85
CA ARG A 36 -2.93 13.26 -20.42
C ARG A 36 -1.48 12.88 -20.06
N SER A 37 -0.52 13.68 -20.51
CA SER A 37 0.93 13.41 -20.36
C SER A 37 1.40 13.33 -18.91
N GLU A 38 0.69 13.93 -17.96
CA GLU A 38 1.00 13.87 -16.53
C GLU A 38 0.91 12.43 -15.97
N LEU A 39 0.10 11.56 -16.58
CA LEU A 39 -0.01 10.15 -16.20
C LEU A 39 1.24 9.34 -16.57
N LEU A 40 2.16 9.89 -17.38
CA LEU A 40 3.47 9.26 -17.61
C LEU A 40 4.26 9.07 -16.32
N CYS A 41 3.98 9.86 -15.28
CA CYS A 41 4.58 9.66 -13.95
C CYS A 41 4.22 8.27 -13.35
N VAL A 42 3.01 7.76 -13.61
CA VAL A 42 2.59 6.41 -13.20
C VAL A 42 3.45 5.35 -13.89
N VAL A 43 3.63 5.50 -15.21
CA VAL A 43 4.47 4.60 -16.02
C VAL A 43 5.93 4.65 -15.57
N GLY A 44 6.44 5.85 -15.29
CA GLY A 44 7.77 6.07 -14.73
C GLY A 44 7.96 5.36 -13.38
N GLY A 45 6.95 5.42 -12.50
CA GLY A 45 6.92 4.67 -11.24
C GLY A 45 7.05 3.16 -11.46
N CYS A 46 6.26 2.59 -12.38
CA CYS A 46 6.36 1.16 -12.72
C CYS A 46 7.78 0.77 -13.15
N PHE A 47 8.40 1.54 -14.06
CA PHE A 47 9.77 1.26 -14.53
C PHE A 47 10.82 1.42 -13.42
N PHE A 48 10.66 2.41 -12.54
CA PHE A 48 11.55 2.60 -11.40
C PHE A 48 11.57 1.36 -10.51
N PHE A 49 10.40 0.85 -10.10
CA PHE A 49 10.33 -0.32 -9.23
C PHE A 49 10.71 -1.62 -9.93
N GLN A 50 10.44 -1.76 -11.23
CA GLN A 50 10.95 -2.88 -12.02
C GLN A 50 12.48 -2.87 -12.11
N THR A 51 13.09 -1.70 -12.21
CA THR A 51 14.55 -1.55 -12.20
C THR A 51 15.10 -1.87 -10.82
N ALA A 52 14.47 -1.37 -9.74
CA ALA A 52 14.86 -1.69 -8.37
C ALA A 52 14.79 -3.20 -8.09
N ASN A 53 13.76 -3.88 -8.59
CA ASN A 53 13.62 -5.33 -8.53
C ASN A 53 14.83 -6.04 -9.18
N TRP A 54 15.20 -5.64 -10.40
CA TRP A 54 16.34 -6.22 -11.11
C TRP A 54 17.66 -6.00 -10.34
N VAL A 55 17.88 -4.78 -9.84
CA VAL A 55 19.05 -4.45 -9.01
C VAL A 55 19.11 -5.32 -7.75
N ILE A 56 18.01 -5.44 -7.01
CA ILE A 56 17.96 -6.27 -5.78
C ILE A 56 18.16 -7.75 -6.12
N ARG A 57 17.58 -8.24 -7.21
CA ARG A 57 17.78 -9.62 -7.69
C ARG A 57 19.22 -9.93 -8.03
N TYR A 58 19.92 -8.95 -8.58
CA TYR A 58 21.31 -9.09 -8.98
C TYR A 58 22.27 -9.01 -7.79
N PHE A 59 22.09 -8.04 -6.88
CA PHE A 59 23.05 -7.75 -5.82
C PHE A 59 22.75 -8.39 -4.46
N ALA A 60 21.48 -8.68 -4.15
CA ALA A 60 21.09 -9.08 -2.78
C ALA A 60 20.56 -10.52 -2.69
N SER A 61 19.53 -10.88 -3.45
CA SER A 61 18.93 -12.23 -3.39
C SER A 61 18.08 -12.52 -4.60
N ARG A 62 18.09 -13.78 -5.07
CA ARG A 62 17.19 -14.25 -6.13
C ARG A 62 15.83 -14.75 -5.60
N ASP A 63 15.68 -14.88 -4.29
CA ASP A 63 14.41 -15.31 -3.67
C ASP A 63 13.30 -14.30 -3.98
N PRO A 64 12.21 -14.70 -4.69
CA PRO A 64 11.18 -13.76 -5.10
C PRO A 64 10.51 -13.03 -3.94
N LEU A 65 10.29 -13.70 -2.80
CA LEU A 65 9.65 -13.08 -1.64
C LEU A 65 10.56 -12.03 -0.99
N PHE A 66 11.87 -12.30 -0.91
CA PHE A 66 12.86 -11.35 -0.43
C PHE A 66 12.92 -10.11 -1.32
N VAL A 67 12.99 -10.29 -2.64
CA VAL A 67 13.06 -9.20 -3.61
C VAL A 67 11.80 -8.34 -3.50
N ASN A 68 10.63 -8.97 -3.58
CA ASN A 68 9.34 -8.29 -3.50
C ASN A 68 9.27 -7.44 -2.22
N THR A 69 9.55 -8.05 -1.07
CA THR A 69 9.53 -7.34 0.22
C THR A 69 10.55 -6.19 0.28
N SER A 70 11.71 -6.33 -0.34
CA SER A 70 12.73 -5.28 -0.37
C SER A 70 12.33 -4.12 -1.28
N VAL A 71 11.66 -4.40 -2.40
CA VAL A 71 11.08 -3.37 -3.26
C VAL A 71 9.91 -2.66 -2.56
N SER A 72 9.07 -3.40 -1.82
CA SER A 72 8.02 -2.80 -0.97
C SER A 72 8.59 -1.93 0.14
N LEU A 73 9.74 -2.31 0.73
CA LEU A 73 10.45 -1.50 1.71
C LEU A 73 10.94 -0.18 1.07
N LEU A 74 11.50 -0.24 -0.14
CA LEU A 74 11.91 0.95 -0.88
C LEU A 74 10.72 1.88 -1.16
N HIS A 75 9.59 1.33 -1.63
CA HIS A 75 8.38 2.10 -1.85
C HIS A 75 7.89 2.77 -0.56
N SER A 76 7.67 1.99 0.50
CA SER A 76 7.15 2.52 1.76
C SER A 76 8.06 3.58 2.36
N THR A 77 9.39 3.46 2.19
CA THR A 77 10.35 4.49 2.61
C THR A 77 10.19 5.78 1.80
N ILE A 78 10.24 5.71 0.46
CA ILE A 78 10.15 6.88 -0.42
C ILE A 78 8.79 7.57 -0.27
N THR A 79 7.71 6.80 -0.28
CA THR A 79 6.34 7.31 -0.17
C THR A 79 6.12 7.96 1.20
N SER A 80 6.58 7.33 2.29
CA SER A 80 6.47 7.94 3.63
C SER A 80 7.23 9.25 3.74
N SER A 81 8.46 9.31 3.23
CA SER A 81 9.24 10.56 3.20
C SER A 81 8.52 11.65 2.39
N SER A 82 7.94 11.29 1.24
CA SER A 82 7.19 12.21 0.39
C SER A 82 5.92 12.71 1.09
N VAL A 83 5.15 11.82 1.71
CA VAL A 83 3.93 12.19 2.45
C VAL A 83 4.26 13.10 3.63
N VAL A 84 5.27 12.76 4.44
CA VAL A 84 5.70 13.61 5.56
C VAL A 84 6.14 14.98 5.06
N PHE A 85 6.91 15.04 3.97
CA PHE A 85 7.33 16.30 3.36
C PHE A 85 6.13 17.15 2.92
N ILE A 86 5.17 16.56 2.20
CA ILE A 86 3.95 17.25 1.74
C ILE A 86 3.16 17.81 2.93
N LEU A 87 2.95 16.99 3.97
CA LEU A 87 2.15 17.37 5.13
C LEU A 87 2.84 18.45 5.98
N VAL A 88 4.15 18.36 6.18
CA VAL A 88 4.91 19.38 6.91
C VAL A 88 4.87 20.69 6.13
N ASN A 89 5.09 20.67 4.82
CA ASN A 89 5.05 21.88 4.00
C ASN A 89 3.66 22.54 4.04
N GLN A 90 2.61 21.73 3.86
CA GLN A 90 1.24 22.23 3.89
C GLN A 90 0.83 22.77 5.26
N TRP A 91 1.29 22.12 6.34
CA TRP A 91 1.08 22.60 7.70
C TRP A 91 1.76 23.94 7.93
N LEU A 92 3.00 24.11 7.47
CA LEU A 92 3.75 25.36 7.62
C LEU A 92 3.15 26.51 6.81
N GLU A 93 2.65 26.25 5.60
CA GLU A 93 2.08 27.28 4.73
C GLU A 93 0.66 27.70 5.12
N SER A 94 -0.22 26.74 5.44
CA SER A 94 -1.66 26.99 5.60
C SER A 94 -2.17 26.83 7.03
N GLY A 95 -1.37 26.26 7.93
CA GLY A 95 -1.81 25.85 9.27
C GLY A 95 -2.69 24.60 9.25
N SER A 96 -2.84 23.99 10.43
CA SER A 96 -3.52 22.69 10.56
C SER A 96 -5.02 22.73 10.26
N SER A 97 -5.72 23.79 10.64
CA SER A 97 -7.17 23.90 10.46
C SER A 97 -7.57 23.98 8.99
N ARG A 98 -6.89 24.83 8.20
CA ARG A 98 -7.18 25.02 6.78
C ARG A 98 -6.79 23.80 5.95
N MET A 99 -5.74 23.09 6.35
CA MET A 99 -5.29 21.87 5.66
C MET A 99 -6.40 20.81 5.55
N PHE A 100 -7.26 20.70 6.58
CA PHE A 100 -8.33 19.69 6.61
C PHE A 100 -9.70 20.21 6.11
N GLU A 101 -9.75 21.40 5.49
CA GLU A 101 -10.98 21.89 4.87
C GLU A 101 -11.40 21.03 3.67
N HIS A 102 -12.71 20.89 3.47
CA HIS A 102 -13.25 20.06 2.38
C HIS A 102 -12.73 20.50 1.01
N SER A 103 -12.72 21.82 0.75
CA SER A 103 -12.25 22.40 -0.52
C SER A 103 -10.79 22.02 -0.80
N GLN A 104 -9.95 22.03 0.23
CA GLN A 104 -8.54 21.63 0.14
C GLN A 104 -8.40 20.12 -0.08
N LEU A 105 -9.16 19.28 0.63
CA LEU A 105 -9.02 17.83 0.55
C LEU A 105 -9.67 17.22 -0.71
N PHE A 106 -10.78 17.79 -1.18
CA PHE A 106 -11.55 17.30 -2.33
C PHE A 106 -11.10 17.92 -3.64
N GLY A 107 -11.11 19.25 -3.77
CA GLY A 107 -10.82 19.95 -5.02
C GLY A 107 -9.37 20.44 -5.14
N GLY A 108 -8.69 20.59 -4.00
CA GLY A 108 -7.28 20.99 -3.96
C GLY A 108 -6.34 19.84 -4.29
N THR A 109 -5.13 20.20 -4.74
CA THR A 109 -3.99 19.29 -4.87
C THR A 109 -2.79 19.98 -4.24
N TRP A 110 -2.28 19.43 -3.13
CA TRP A 110 -1.10 20.00 -2.48
C TRP A 110 0.12 19.86 -3.40
N PRO A 111 1.12 20.76 -3.26
CA PRO A 111 2.38 20.60 -3.98
C PRO A 111 2.93 19.18 -3.80
N TRP A 112 3.37 18.57 -4.89
CA TRP A 112 3.91 17.19 -4.95
C TRP A 112 2.91 16.04 -4.69
N ALA A 113 1.67 16.33 -4.25
CA ALA A 113 0.66 15.30 -3.98
C ALA A 113 0.30 14.47 -5.21
N TYR A 114 0.09 15.12 -6.36
CA TYR A 114 -0.22 14.42 -7.61
C TYR A 114 0.91 13.46 -8.01
N ALA A 115 2.16 13.94 -7.98
CA ALA A 115 3.33 13.15 -8.34
C ALA A 115 3.56 11.98 -7.38
N ALA A 116 3.42 12.21 -6.07
CA ALA A 116 3.52 11.15 -5.07
C ALA A 116 2.44 10.07 -5.27
N LEU A 117 1.20 10.48 -5.57
CA LEU A 117 0.11 9.56 -5.85
C LEU A 117 0.35 8.77 -7.14
N CYS A 118 0.84 9.41 -8.22
CA CYS A 118 1.24 8.72 -9.45
C CYS A 118 2.35 7.69 -9.19
N PHE A 119 3.39 8.08 -8.44
CA PHE A 119 4.52 7.21 -8.13
C PHE A 119 4.08 5.97 -7.33
N SER A 120 3.24 6.16 -6.31
CA SER A 120 2.64 5.05 -5.55
C SER A 120 1.69 4.21 -6.41
N CYS A 121 0.90 4.82 -7.30
CA CYS A 121 0.03 4.09 -8.22
C CYS A 121 0.85 3.15 -9.14
N GLY A 122 1.97 3.64 -9.68
CA GLY A 122 2.90 2.85 -10.46
C GLY A 122 3.52 1.70 -9.66
N TYR A 123 3.89 1.94 -8.41
CA TYR A 123 4.33 0.88 -7.49
C TYR A 123 3.27 -0.22 -7.34
N PHE A 124 2.02 0.12 -7.00
CA PHE A 124 0.99 -0.89 -6.73
C PHE A 124 0.69 -1.77 -7.94
N ALA A 125 0.76 -1.19 -9.14
CA ALA A 125 0.63 -1.92 -10.40
C ALA A 125 1.80 -2.88 -10.65
N TYR A 126 3.03 -2.39 -10.51
CA TYR A 126 4.23 -3.22 -10.63
C TYR A 126 4.23 -4.35 -9.57
N ASP A 127 3.88 -4.06 -8.33
CA ASP A 127 3.95 -5.03 -7.23
C ASP A 127 2.86 -6.10 -7.37
N GLN A 128 1.67 -5.72 -7.86
CA GLN A 128 0.65 -6.70 -8.25
C GLN A 128 1.15 -7.62 -9.37
N TRP A 129 1.82 -7.08 -10.39
CA TRP A 129 2.43 -7.87 -11.45
C TRP A 129 3.50 -8.83 -10.93
N ASP A 130 4.43 -8.37 -10.08
CA ASP A 130 5.48 -9.18 -9.48
C ASP A 130 4.89 -10.29 -8.59
N MET A 131 3.89 -9.97 -7.75
CA MET A 131 3.18 -10.97 -6.95
C MET A 131 2.48 -12.03 -7.79
N LEU A 132 1.87 -11.66 -8.92
CA LEU A 132 1.19 -12.60 -9.83
C LEU A 132 2.21 -13.52 -10.52
N ASN A 133 3.30 -12.96 -11.04
CA ASN A 133 4.36 -13.71 -11.72
C ASN A 133 5.02 -14.76 -10.82
N TYR A 134 5.31 -14.38 -9.58
CA TYR A 134 6.00 -15.25 -8.62
C TYR A 134 5.05 -15.96 -7.65
N ARG A 135 3.73 -15.83 -7.85
CA ARG A 135 2.67 -16.43 -7.02
C ARG A 135 2.84 -16.15 -5.52
N LEU A 136 3.15 -14.89 -5.19
CA LEU A 136 3.40 -14.43 -3.81
C LEU A 136 2.10 -14.12 -3.04
N TYR A 137 1.02 -14.86 -3.34
CA TYR A 137 -0.30 -14.66 -2.77
C TYR A 137 -0.90 -16.00 -2.32
N SER A 138 -1.74 -15.96 -1.29
CA SER A 138 -2.35 -17.15 -0.70
C SER A 138 -3.78 -16.89 -0.24
N GLY A 139 -4.56 -17.96 -0.15
CA GLY A 139 -5.97 -17.91 0.24
C GLY A 139 -6.93 -17.79 -0.94
N TRP A 140 -8.22 -17.94 -0.65
CA TRP A 140 -9.29 -17.82 -1.64
C TRP A 140 -9.57 -16.36 -2.01
N ILE A 141 -9.43 -15.45 -1.04
CA ILE A 141 -9.45 -14.00 -1.23
C ILE A 141 -8.10 -13.48 -0.72
N PRO A 142 -7.10 -13.32 -1.60
CA PRO A 142 -5.78 -12.85 -1.16
C PRO A 142 -5.87 -11.38 -0.76
N ALA A 143 -5.82 -11.13 0.55
CA ALA A 143 -5.96 -9.80 1.13
C ALA A 143 -5.00 -8.76 0.50
N ILE A 144 -3.77 -9.17 0.19
CA ILE A 144 -2.79 -8.29 -0.46
C ILE A 144 -3.14 -7.94 -1.91
N LEU A 145 -3.69 -8.86 -2.71
CA LEU A 145 -4.12 -8.52 -4.07
C LEU A 145 -5.38 -7.66 -4.07
N VAL A 146 -6.31 -7.91 -3.14
CA VAL A 146 -7.50 -7.06 -2.95
C VAL A 146 -7.10 -5.65 -2.53
N HIS A 147 -6.12 -5.52 -1.63
CA HIS A 147 -5.54 -4.24 -1.23
C HIS A 147 -5.05 -3.43 -2.45
N HIS A 148 -4.26 -4.07 -3.32
CA HIS A 148 -3.71 -3.42 -4.51
C HIS A 148 -4.81 -3.02 -5.49
N LEU A 149 -5.79 -3.89 -5.71
CA LEU A 149 -6.93 -3.60 -6.58
C LEU A 149 -7.73 -2.38 -6.10
N ILE A 150 -8.03 -2.30 -4.80
CA ILE A 150 -8.74 -1.14 -4.21
C ILE A 150 -7.93 0.14 -4.43
N LEU A 151 -6.63 0.11 -4.14
CA LEU A 151 -5.76 1.27 -4.30
C LEU A 151 -5.65 1.71 -5.76
N LEU A 152 -5.47 0.78 -6.70
CA LEU A 152 -5.41 1.08 -8.13
C LEU A 152 -6.70 1.75 -8.61
N ILE A 153 -7.87 1.25 -8.20
CA ILE A 153 -9.16 1.85 -8.56
C ILE A 153 -9.29 3.25 -7.98
N CYS A 154 -9.07 3.42 -6.67
CA CYS A 154 -9.22 4.71 -6.00
C CYS A 154 -8.21 5.76 -6.49
N PHE A 155 -6.94 5.38 -6.65
CA PHE A 155 -5.88 6.30 -7.07
C PHE A 155 -6.11 6.75 -8.51
N THR A 156 -6.48 5.81 -9.39
CA THR A 156 -6.69 6.14 -10.80
C THR A 156 -7.90 7.03 -11.00
N LEU A 157 -9.00 6.80 -10.27
CA LEU A 157 -10.15 7.72 -10.33
C LEU A 157 -9.74 9.13 -9.90
N ALA A 158 -9.01 9.25 -8.78
CA ALA A 158 -8.53 10.53 -8.29
C ALA A 158 -7.61 11.24 -9.28
N LEU A 159 -6.69 10.50 -9.93
CA LEU A 159 -5.78 11.03 -10.95
C LEU A 159 -6.53 11.47 -12.23
N TYR A 160 -7.54 10.71 -12.66
CA TYR A 160 -8.34 11.03 -13.85
C TYR A 160 -9.20 12.27 -13.65
N ARG A 161 -9.87 12.35 -12.49
CA ARG A 161 -10.79 13.44 -12.14
C ARG A 161 -10.12 14.64 -11.47
N ASN A 162 -8.85 14.49 -11.06
CA ASN A 162 -8.10 15.48 -10.30
C ASN A 162 -8.83 15.97 -9.04
N VAL A 163 -9.46 15.02 -8.33
CA VAL A 163 -10.17 15.25 -7.07
C VAL A 163 -9.74 14.21 -6.05
N THR A 164 -9.96 14.48 -4.77
CA THR A 164 -9.65 13.59 -3.62
C THR A 164 -8.20 13.14 -3.48
N ILE A 165 -7.28 13.71 -4.26
CA ILE A 165 -5.84 13.39 -4.21
C ILE A 165 -5.29 13.60 -2.79
N ASN A 166 -5.63 14.72 -2.16
CA ASN A 166 -5.16 15.04 -0.82
C ASN A 166 -5.72 14.09 0.25
N TYR A 167 -6.96 13.61 0.10
CA TYR A 167 -7.48 12.50 0.92
C TYR A 167 -6.62 11.25 0.77
N LEU A 168 -6.22 10.89 -0.44
CA LEU A 168 -5.40 9.70 -0.68
C LEU A 168 -3.98 9.87 -0.14
N ILE A 169 -3.38 11.06 -0.25
CA ILE A 169 -2.10 11.37 0.42
C ILE A 169 -2.20 11.18 1.93
N LEU A 170 -3.29 11.62 2.56
CA LEU A 170 -3.51 11.36 3.99
C LEU A 170 -3.63 9.87 4.27
N THR A 171 -4.28 9.08 3.41
CA THR A 171 -4.36 7.62 3.61
C THR A 171 -3.00 6.93 3.50
N LEU A 172 -2.06 7.46 2.70
CA LEU A 172 -0.70 6.96 2.50
C LEU A 172 0.22 7.17 3.71
N ILE A 173 -0.20 7.90 4.76
CA ILE A 173 0.47 7.86 6.07
C ILE A 173 0.67 6.42 6.55
N CYS A 174 -0.22 5.49 6.16
CA CYS A 174 -0.14 4.07 6.50
C CYS A 174 1.16 3.39 6.06
N GLU A 175 1.87 3.96 5.07
CA GLU A 175 3.17 3.47 4.61
C GLU A 175 4.27 3.62 5.66
N LEU A 176 4.13 4.54 6.64
CA LEU A 176 5.04 4.65 7.77
C LEU A 176 5.09 3.34 8.57
N HIS A 177 3.93 2.72 8.78
CA HIS A 177 3.86 1.40 9.40
C HIS A 177 4.45 0.31 8.47
N SER A 178 4.20 0.40 7.16
CA SER A 178 4.72 -0.57 6.19
C SER A 178 6.25 -0.66 6.23
N ILE A 179 6.97 0.44 6.48
CA ILE A 179 8.43 0.41 6.67
C ILE A 179 8.82 -0.60 7.75
N PHE A 180 8.25 -0.47 8.96
CA PHE A 180 8.57 -1.35 10.09
C PHE A 180 8.14 -2.80 9.84
N LEU A 181 7.03 -3.00 9.12
CA LEU A 181 6.58 -4.32 8.72
C LEU A 181 7.59 -4.98 7.75
N HIS A 182 8.02 -4.26 6.72
CA HIS A 182 8.94 -4.78 5.72
C HIS A 182 10.35 -4.96 6.26
N VAL A 183 10.88 -4.03 7.06
CA VAL A 183 12.16 -4.17 7.78
C VAL A 183 12.16 -5.46 8.61
N ARG A 184 11.12 -5.68 9.41
CA ARG A 184 10.98 -6.90 10.21
C ARG A 184 10.94 -8.14 9.31
N LYS A 185 10.19 -8.11 8.20
CA LYS A 185 10.08 -9.24 7.28
C LYS A 185 11.43 -9.56 6.61
N VAL A 186 12.15 -8.55 6.09
CA VAL A 186 13.49 -8.69 5.50
C VAL A 186 14.48 -9.26 6.51
N ARG A 187 14.54 -8.69 7.73
CA ARG A 187 15.41 -9.20 8.81
C ARG A 187 15.18 -10.68 9.09
N ARG A 188 13.91 -11.10 9.18
CA ARG A 188 13.55 -12.50 9.44
C ARG A 188 13.91 -13.44 8.29
N MET A 189 13.87 -12.96 7.05
CA MET A 189 14.32 -13.71 5.86
C MET A 189 15.85 -13.81 5.82
N ALA A 190 16.58 -12.81 6.29
CA ALA A 190 18.03 -12.83 6.43
C ALA A 190 18.55 -13.73 7.57
N GLY A 191 17.67 -14.49 8.25
CA GLY A 191 18.06 -15.41 9.33
C GLY A 191 18.35 -14.74 10.68
N LEU A 192 18.28 -13.41 10.77
CA LEU A 192 18.53 -12.65 12.00
C LEU A 192 17.34 -12.77 12.95
N ARG A 193 17.30 -13.81 13.79
CA ARG A 193 16.13 -14.20 14.61
C ARG A 193 16.35 -14.12 16.12
N ASP A 194 17.39 -13.44 16.60
CA ASP A 194 17.70 -13.42 18.03
C ASP A 194 16.66 -12.63 18.85
N ALA A 195 15.67 -13.39 19.37
CA ALA A 195 14.53 -12.90 20.16
C ALA A 195 14.94 -12.16 21.44
N LYS A 196 16.17 -12.36 21.93
CA LYS A 196 16.68 -11.66 23.12
C LYS A 196 17.26 -10.29 22.80
N SER A 197 17.39 -9.95 21.52
CA SER A 197 17.93 -8.66 21.10
C SER A 197 16.99 -7.51 21.42
N ILE A 198 17.55 -6.45 22.01
CA ILE A 198 16.87 -5.15 22.22
C ILE A 198 16.26 -4.61 20.91
N ILE A 199 16.88 -4.95 19.77
CA ILE A 199 16.44 -4.56 18.43
C ILE A 199 15.03 -5.09 18.15
N ILE A 200 14.77 -6.37 18.46
CA ILE A 200 13.45 -6.99 18.20
C ILE A 200 12.37 -6.36 19.09
N ARG A 201 12.71 -5.99 20.33
CA ARG A 201 11.78 -5.29 21.21
C ARG A 201 11.44 -3.90 20.67
N ILE A 202 12.45 -3.13 20.23
CA ILE A 202 12.25 -1.81 19.63
C ILE A 202 11.41 -1.92 18.36
N GLU A 203 11.74 -2.86 17.47
CA GLU A 203 10.97 -3.12 16.25
C GLU A 203 9.50 -3.38 16.56
N TRP A 204 9.18 -4.24 17.53
CA TRP A 204 7.80 -4.52 17.90
C TRP A 204 7.08 -3.30 18.48
N VAL A 205 7.74 -2.51 19.32
CA VAL A 205 7.17 -1.26 19.83
C VAL A 205 6.86 -0.30 18.69
N LEU A 206 7.82 -0.06 17.79
CA LEU A 206 7.63 0.81 16.63
C LEU A 206 6.53 0.29 15.71
N ASN A 207 6.47 -1.02 15.47
CA ASN A 207 5.45 -1.65 14.64
C ASN A 207 4.06 -1.45 15.24
N TRP A 208 3.86 -1.71 16.54
CA TRP A 208 2.58 -1.48 17.22
C TRP A 208 2.17 -0.01 17.26
N VAL A 209 3.08 0.88 17.64
CA VAL A 209 2.81 2.33 17.72
C VAL A 209 2.40 2.86 16.35
N THR A 210 3.15 2.54 15.31
CA THR A 210 2.84 3.01 13.95
C THR A 210 1.60 2.33 13.38
N PHE A 211 1.33 1.08 13.70
CA PHE A 211 0.09 0.40 13.30
C PHE A 211 -1.15 1.11 13.88
N ILE A 212 -1.13 1.45 15.16
CA ILE A 212 -2.24 2.13 15.82
C ILE A 212 -2.40 3.56 15.29
N THR A 213 -1.31 4.31 15.17
CA THR A 213 -1.35 5.73 14.80
C THR A 213 -1.52 5.95 13.30
N ALA A 214 -0.67 5.35 12.48
CA ALA A 214 -0.60 5.62 11.04
C ALA A 214 -1.61 4.82 10.21
N ARG A 215 -2.15 3.70 10.73
CA ARG A 215 -3.22 2.94 10.07
C ARG A 215 -4.55 3.17 10.75
N PHE A 216 -4.74 2.66 11.96
CA PHE A 216 -6.06 2.66 12.60
C PHE A 216 -6.59 4.07 12.86
N ALA A 217 -5.86 4.89 13.62
CA ALA A 217 -6.31 6.23 13.97
C ALA A 217 -6.46 7.11 12.71
N ALA A 218 -5.44 7.16 11.85
CA ALA A 218 -5.47 7.94 10.62
C ALA A 218 -6.65 7.54 9.70
N HIS A 219 -6.85 6.25 9.45
CA HIS A 219 -7.93 5.80 8.55
C HIS A 219 -9.32 6.03 9.17
N ILE A 220 -9.48 5.87 10.49
CA ILE A 220 -10.74 6.22 11.19
C ILE A 220 -11.02 7.72 11.06
N LEU A 221 -10.03 8.57 11.28
CA LEU A 221 -10.18 10.03 11.16
C LEU A 221 -10.55 10.45 9.73
N ILE A 222 -9.92 9.85 8.72
CA ILE A 222 -10.25 10.10 7.30
C ILE A 222 -11.67 9.63 6.99
N THR A 223 -12.07 8.44 7.44
CA THR A 223 -13.46 7.95 7.27
C THR A 223 -14.46 8.88 7.95
N ALA A 224 -14.20 9.30 9.19
CA ALA A 224 -15.05 10.24 9.89
C ALA A 224 -15.15 11.58 9.13
N LYS A 225 -14.03 12.07 8.58
CA LYS A 225 -14.01 13.29 7.77
C LYS A 225 -14.85 13.16 6.50
N LEU A 226 -14.74 12.05 5.77
CA LEU A 226 -15.56 11.77 4.58
C LEU A 226 -17.06 11.74 4.90
N ILE A 227 -17.44 11.14 6.04
CA ILE A 227 -18.84 11.10 6.49
C ILE A 227 -19.34 12.50 6.86
N LEU A 228 -18.55 13.27 7.61
CA LEU A 228 -18.91 14.63 8.01
C LEU A 228 -19.02 15.58 6.81
N ASP A 229 -18.18 15.39 5.80
CA ASP A 229 -18.21 16.17 4.57
C ASP A 229 -19.14 15.60 3.50
N ALA A 230 -19.85 14.49 3.75
CA ALA A 230 -20.62 13.78 2.73
C ALA A 230 -21.63 14.69 1.98
N SER A 231 -22.23 15.66 2.68
CA SER A 231 -23.16 16.63 2.08
C SER A 231 -22.50 17.66 1.17
N LYS A 232 -21.17 17.82 1.24
CA LYS A 232 -20.39 18.76 0.44
C LYS A 232 -19.86 18.13 -0.85
N PHE A 233 -19.86 16.81 -0.94
CA PHE A 233 -19.52 16.12 -2.18
C PHE A 233 -20.61 16.37 -3.22
N GLU A 234 -20.18 16.65 -4.45
CA GLU A 234 -21.09 16.72 -5.59
C GLU A 234 -21.75 15.36 -5.85
N LYS A 235 -22.91 15.38 -6.53
CA LYS A 235 -23.60 14.13 -6.92
C LYS A 235 -22.75 13.40 -7.94
N GLY A 236 -22.05 12.36 -7.50
CA GLY A 236 -21.14 11.60 -8.34
C GLY A 236 -20.68 10.28 -7.71
N VAL A 237 -19.67 9.68 -8.32
CA VAL A 237 -19.11 8.37 -7.93
C VAL A 237 -18.01 8.50 -6.87
N GLU A 238 -17.54 9.72 -6.61
CA GLU A 238 -16.40 10.05 -5.75
C GLU A 238 -16.64 9.65 -4.30
N LEU A 239 -17.76 10.09 -3.71
CA LEU A 239 -18.09 9.77 -2.32
C LEU A 239 -18.37 8.28 -2.11
N PRO A 240 -19.24 7.61 -2.92
CA PRO A 240 -19.44 6.17 -2.78
C PRO A 240 -18.14 5.38 -2.92
N LEU A 241 -17.29 5.73 -3.88
CA LEU A 241 -16.02 5.04 -4.08
C LEU A 241 -15.04 5.31 -2.93
N ALA A 242 -14.95 6.54 -2.42
CA ALA A 242 -14.10 6.88 -1.29
C ALA A 242 -14.53 6.12 -0.02
N LEU A 243 -15.84 6.06 0.26
CA LEU A 243 -16.38 5.29 1.40
C LEU A 243 -16.14 3.79 1.22
N PHE A 244 -16.35 3.25 0.02
CA PHE A 244 -16.06 1.85 -0.28
C PHE A 244 -14.57 1.52 -0.11
N GLY A 245 -13.69 2.37 -0.66
CA GLY A 245 -12.24 2.24 -0.51
C GLY A 245 -11.83 2.26 0.95
N MET A 246 -12.31 3.22 1.73
CA MET A 246 -12.03 3.30 3.17
C MET A 246 -12.59 2.10 3.95
N ALA A 247 -13.79 1.61 3.62
CA ALA A 247 -14.35 0.42 4.26
C ALA A 247 -13.50 -0.83 3.98
N GLY A 248 -13.12 -1.05 2.71
CA GLY A 248 -12.25 -2.16 2.32
C GLY A 248 -10.87 -2.08 2.97
N MET A 249 -10.26 -0.89 2.97
CA MET A 249 -8.96 -0.64 3.59
C MET A 249 -8.96 -0.86 5.11
N ASN A 250 -10.01 -0.40 5.80
CA ASN A 250 -10.15 -0.64 7.25
C ASN A 250 -10.34 -2.13 7.56
N LEU A 251 -11.13 -2.86 6.76
CA LEU A 251 -11.27 -4.31 6.92
C LEU A 251 -9.94 -5.04 6.74
N LEU A 252 -9.16 -4.66 5.72
CA LEU A 252 -7.83 -5.23 5.47
C LEU A 252 -6.84 -4.89 6.60
N ASN A 253 -6.93 -3.70 7.19
CA ASN A 253 -6.13 -3.34 8.37
C ASN A 253 -6.48 -4.19 9.59
N VAL A 254 -7.76 -4.58 9.78
CA VAL A 254 -8.16 -5.51 10.84
C VAL A 254 -7.50 -6.88 10.63
N PHE A 255 -7.55 -7.44 9.43
CA PHE A 255 -6.89 -8.71 9.12
C PHE A 255 -5.37 -8.62 9.36
N LEU A 256 -4.73 -7.55 8.90
CA LEU A 256 -3.31 -7.32 9.16
C LEU A 256 -3.00 -7.23 10.66
N GLY A 257 -3.88 -6.61 11.45
CA GLY A 257 -3.73 -6.53 12.90
C GLY A 257 -3.80 -7.88 13.60
N VAL A 258 -4.71 -8.76 13.15
CA VAL A 258 -4.80 -10.13 13.63
C VAL A 258 -3.52 -10.91 13.30
N ASP A 259 -3.02 -10.79 12.06
CA ASP A 259 -1.77 -11.43 11.64
C ASP A 259 -0.56 -10.92 12.43
N LEU A 260 -0.50 -9.62 12.68
CA LEU A 260 0.56 -8.99 13.46
C LEU A 260 0.54 -9.46 14.92
N PHE A 261 -0.65 -9.53 15.53
CA PHE A 261 -0.83 -10.06 16.88
C PHE A 261 -0.40 -11.52 17.00
N ASN A 262 -0.81 -12.35 16.03
CA ASN A 262 -0.42 -13.76 15.98
C ASN A 262 1.11 -13.91 15.82
N ALA A 263 1.73 -13.08 14.98
CA ALA A 263 3.17 -13.06 14.80
C ALA A 263 3.91 -12.63 16.07
N PHE A 264 3.40 -11.63 16.80
CA PHE A 264 3.96 -11.18 18.07
C PHE A 264 3.89 -12.28 19.13
N ARG A 265 2.73 -12.92 19.28
CA ARG A 265 2.54 -14.02 20.22
C ARG A 265 3.48 -15.19 19.91
N LYS A 266 3.67 -15.52 18.63
CA LYS A 266 4.59 -16.59 18.20
C LYS A 266 6.06 -16.27 18.51
N GLU A 267 6.48 -15.02 18.36
CA GLU A 267 7.86 -14.59 18.64
C GLU A 267 8.12 -14.48 20.16
N LYS A 268 7.08 -14.20 20.96
CA LYS A 268 7.15 -14.18 22.43
C LYS A 268 7.09 -15.57 23.08
N SER A 269 6.59 -16.59 22.40
CA SER A 269 6.52 -17.97 22.92
C SER A 269 7.65 -18.82 22.33
N PRO A 270 8.80 -19.01 23.02
CA PRO A 270 9.97 -19.70 22.47
C PRO A 270 9.82 -21.22 22.40
N ARG A 271 8.67 -21.77 22.82
CA ARG A 271 8.52 -23.19 23.15
C ARG A 271 7.72 -23.94 22.09
N ASN A 272 8.32 -24.17 20.91
CA ASN A 272 7.98 -25.31 20.02
C ASN A 272 8.91 -25.51 18.80
N SER A 273 10.06 -24.85 18.69
CA SER A 273 10.98 -25.03 17.55
C SER A 273 12.15 -26.00 17.78
N ASN A 274 12.09 -26.84 18.84
CA ASN A 274 13.14 -27.83 19.14
C ASN A 274 12.72 -29.31 18.91
N HIS A 275 11.62 -29.61 18.19
CA HIS A 275 11.17 -31.00 18.01
C HIS A 275 10.94 -31.46 16.56
N HIS A 276 11.51 -30.79 15.55
CA HIS A 276 11.43 -31.28 14.16
C HIS A 276 12.78 -31.24 13.43
N HIS A 277 13.81 -31.77 14.09
CA HIS A 277 15.03 -32.25 13.44
C HIS A 277 15.55 -33.47 14.22
N GLU A 278 14.84 -34.57 14.11
CA GLU A 278 15.37 -35.94 14.12
C GLU A 278 14.69 -36.71 12.98
#